data_AF-A0A920T834-F1
#
_entry.id   AF-A0A920T834-F1
#
_cell.length_a   1.000
_cell.length_b   1.000
_cell.length_c   1.000
_cell.angle_alpha   90.00
_cell.angle_beta   90.00
_cell.angle_gamma   90.00
#
_symmetry.space_group_name_H-M   'P 1'
#
loop_
_entity.id
_entity.type
_entity.pdbx_description
1 polymer ?
#
loop_
_entity_poly.entity_id
_entity_poly.type
_entity_poly.pdbx_seq_one_letter_code
_entity_poly.pdbx_strand_id
1 'polypeptide(L)'
;MFRHPGPYLHYTSNNTIAGTQFSTPPNPPRGVPLVCDASSDIFSRPIDLNAHDLVYAGAQKNLGPAGLTLVMIRRTLLDTAVDSLPAINRYITHANAGSLYNTPPVFSIFVTNLVLEWLEEQGGLSAIAERNRTQASRL
;
A
#
# COMPACT_ATOMS: atom_id res chain seq x y z
N MET A 1 15.20 -20.02 -18.76
CA MET A 1 14.92 -18.73 -19.42
C MET A 1 13.40 -18.54 -19.43
N PHE A 2 12.86 -17.70 -18.53
CA PHE A 2 11.40 -17.50 -18.44
C PHE A 2 10.91 -16.84 -19.73
N ARG A 3 10.02 -17.53 -20.45
CA ARG A 3 9.64 -17.19 -21.84
C ARG A 3 8.65 -16.02 -21.98
N HIS A 4 8.19 -15.44 -20.89
CA HIS A 4 7.44 -14.19 -20.89
C HIS A 4 7.61 -13.51 -19.53
N PRO A 5 7.91 -12.19 -19.45
CA PRO A 5 7.75 -11.47 -18.20
C PRO A 5 6.29 -11.62 -17.73
N GLY A 6 6.09 -11.93 -16.44
CA GLY A 6 4.76 -12.03 -15.85
C GLY A 6 3.98 -10.71 -15.90
N PRO A 7 2.66 -10.72 -15.64
CA PRO A 7 1.81 -9.53 -15.77
C PRO A 7 2.16 -8.42 -14.77
N TYR A 8 2.82 -8.77 -13.66
CA TYR A 8 3.38 -7.87 -12.65
C TYR A 8 4.39 -8.64 -11.79
N LEU A 9 5.25 -7.91 -11.07
CA LEU A 9 6.06 -8.43 -9.98
C LEU A 9 5.39 -8.01 -8.67
N HIS A 10 4.93 -8.98 -7.88
CA HIS A 10 4.41 -8.73 -6.54
C HIS A 10 5.47 -9.06 -5.49
N TYR A 11 5.58 -8.21 -4.48
CA TYR A 11 6.38 -8.50 -3.30
C TYR A 11 5.72 -7.97 -2.03
N THR A 12 6.10 -8.55 -0.89
CA THR A 12 5.70 -8.10 0.44
C THR A 12 6.84 -7.30 1.06
N SER A 13 6.63 -6.03 1.38
CA SER A 13 7.68 -5.16 1.94
C SER A 13 8.19 -5.68 3.28
N ASN A 14 7.29 -6.15 4.14
CA ASN A 14 7.59 -6.67 5.48
C ASN A 14 6.77 -7.93 5.81
N ASN A 15 7.47 -9.05 5.96
CA ASN A 15 6.86 -10.33 6.33
C ASN A 15 6.68 -10.41 7.84
N THR A 16 5.47 -10.15 8.31
CA THR A 16 5.14 -10.05 9.75
C THR A 16 5.55 -11.30 10.54
N ILE A 17 5.34 -12.50 9.99
CA ILE A 17 5.59 -13.76 10.70
C ILE A 17 7.09 -14.09 10.73
N ALA A 18 7.78 -13.90 9.61
CA ALA A 18 9.19 -14.25 9.48
C ALA A 18 10.12 -13.17 10.04
N GLY A 19 9.62 -11.96 10.31
CA GLY A 19 10.43 -10.85 10.82
C GLY A 19 11.43 -10.29 9.79
N THR A 20 11.16 -10.45 8.50
CA THR A 20 12.05 -9.97 7.42
C THR A 20 11.44 -8.79 6.70
N GLN A 21 12.21 -7.74 6.45
CA GLN A 21 11.80 -6.55 5.70
C GLN A 21 12.75 -6.28 4.52
N PHE A 22 12.22 -5.88 3.37
CA PHE A 22 13.00 -5.35 2.27
C PHE A 22 13.55 -3.96 2.62
N SER A 23 14.88 -3.81 2.61
CA SER A 23 15.52 -2.51 2.76
C SER A 23 15.23 -1.57 1.59
N THR A 24 15.14 -2.12 0.38
CA THR A 24 14.84 -1.42 -0.87
C THR A 24 13.87 -2.23 -1.72
N PRO A 25 12.98 -1.58 -2.50
CA PRO A 25 12.11 -2.30 -3.45
C PRO A 25 12.92 -3.15 -4.44
N PRO A 26 12.42 -4.32 -4.86
CA PRO A 26 13.06 -5.08 -5.93
C PRO A 26 12.92 -4.36 -7.27
N ASN A 27 13.85 -4.61 -8.19
CA ASN A 27 13.78 -4.05 -9.54
C ASN A 27 12.98 -5.00 -10.46
N PRO A 28 11.80 -4.61 -10.97
CA PRO A 28 11.04 -5.45 -11.87
C PRO A 28 11.72 -5.55 -13.25
N PRO A 29 11.48 -6.62 -14.03
CA PRO A 29 11.85 -6.64 -15.44
C PRO A 29 11.25 -5.44 -16.19
N ARG A 30 11.91 -4.99 -17.26
CA ARG A 30 11.43 -3.85 -18.06
C ARG A 30 9.98 -4.06 -18.52
N GLY A 31 9.12 -3.09 -18.23
CA GLY A 31 7.71 -3.10 -18.62
C GLY A 31 6.81 -3.97 -17.73
N VAL A 32 7.34 -4.53 -16.64
CA VAL A 32 6.56 -5.29 -15.65
C VAL A 32 6.18 -4.36 -14.50
N PRO A 33 4.89 -4.16 -14.21
CA PRO A 33 4.43 -3.37 -13.08
C PRO A 33 4.94 -3.91 -11.74
N LEU A 34 5.33 -3.03 -10.83
CA LEU A 34 5.70 -3.39 -9.45
C LEU A 34 4.52 -3.20 -8.50
N VAL A 35 4.14 -4.29 -7.83
CA VAL A 35 3.05 -4.34 -6.85
C VAL A 35 3.60 -4.66 -5.47
N CYS A 36 3.22 -3.87 -4.46
CA CYS A 36 3.71 -4.02 -3.09
C CYS A 36 2.56 -4.24 -2.09
N ASP A 37 2.66 -5.32 -1.31
CA ASP A 37 1.94 -5.44 -0.03
C ASP A 37 2.73 -4.73 1.07
N ALA A 38 2.22 -3.58 1.50
CA ALA A 38 2.79 -2.76 2.56
C ALA A 38 1.99 -2.85 3.87
N SER A 39 1.12 -3.85 4.03
CA SER A 39 0.14 -3.88 5.13
C SER A 39 0.78 -3.70 6.51
N SER A 40 1.96 -4.30 6.74
CA SER A 40 2.61 -4.34 8.05
C SER A 40 3.64 -3.23 8.28
N ASP A 41 3.92 -2.39 7.30
CA ASP A 41 4.92 -1.33 7.41
C ASP A 41 4.57 -0.02 6.68
N ILE A 42 3.36 0.10 6.10
CA ILE A 42 2.88 1.34 5.48
C ILE A 42 2.97 2.49 6.48
N PHE A 43 3.57 3.60 6.07
CA PHE A 43 3.81 4.78 6.92
C PHE A 43 4.69 4.56 8.17
N SER A 44 5.35 3.40 8.30
CA SER A 44 6.42 3.22 9.32
C SER A 44 7.71 3.96 8.97
N ARG A 45 7.87 4.32 7.67
CA ARG A 45 8.98 5.06 7.09
C ARG A 45 8.58 5.67 5.75
N PRO A 46 9.32 6.65 5.21
CA PRO A 46 9.16 7.09 3.83
C PRO A 46 9.38 5.93 2.85
N ILE A 47 8.52 5.84 1.85
CA ILE A 47 8.65 4.92 0.71
C ILE A 47 8.56 5.73 -0.59
N ASP A 48 9.38 5.38 -1.58
CA ASP A 48 9.27 5.99 -2.91
C ASP A 48 8.09 5.37 -3.67
N LEU A 49 6.97 6.08 -3.70
CA LEU A 49 5.79 5.66 -4.44
C LEU A 49 6.00 5.67 -5.96
N ASN A 50 6.97 6.44 -6.48
CA ASN A 50 7.25 6.49 -7.91
C ASN A 50 7.90 5.20 -8.43
N ALA A 51 8.54 4.43 -7.54
CA ALA A 51 9.08 3.11 -7.87
C ALA A 51 8.00 2.04 -8.04
N HIS A 52 6.75 2.33 -7.68
CA HIS A 52 5.65 1.37 -7.67
C HIS A 52 4.57 1.72 -8.69
N ASP A 53 3.85 0.70 -9.14
CA ASP A 53 2.63 0.83 -9.94
C ASP A 53 1.38 0.61 -9.09
N LEU A 54 1.49 -0.21 -8.04
CA LEU A 54 0.44 -0.39 -7.03
C LEU A 54 1.07 -0.67 -5.66
N VAL A 55 0.58 0.01 -4.64
CA VAL A 55 0.87 -0.30 -3.22
C VAL A 55 -0.46 -0.46 -2.50
N TYR A 56 -0.62 -1.54 -1.74
CA TYR A 56 -1.79 -1.73 -0.89
C TYR A 56 -1.42 -2.06 0.54
N ALA A 57 -2.32 -1.71 1.47
CA ALA A 57 -2.17 -2.02 2.88
C ALA A 57 -3.53 -2.19 3.56
N GLY A 58 -3.74 -3.34 4.20
CA GLY A 58 -4.82 -3.48 5.17
C GLY A 58 -4.55 -2.59 6.39
N ALA A 59 -5.54 -1.81 6.82
CA ALA A 59 -5.33 -0.79 7.83
C ALA A 59 -4.95 -1.36 9.22
N GLN A 60 -5.43 -2.56 9.55
CA GLN A 60 -5.41 -3.21 10.86
C GLN A 60 -4.04 -3.51 11.49
N LYS A 61 -2.95 -3.12 10.84
CA LYS A 61 -1.59 -3.29 11.37
C LYS A 61 -1.01 -1.95 11.74
N ASN A 62 -0.74 -1.09 10.75
CA ASN A 62 0.04 0.13 10.96
C ASN A 62 -0.71 1.44 10.68
N LEU A 63 -1.98 1.38 10.25
CA LEU A 63 -2.70 2.53 9.68
C LEU A 63 -4.08 2.79 10.31
N GLY A 64 -4.64 1.85 11.07
CA GLY A 64 -5.94 2.03 11.70
C GLY A 64 -6.61 0.71 12.08
N PRO A 65 -7.93 0.70 12.23
CA PRO A 65 -8.67 -0.50 12.62
C PRO A 65 -8.90 -1.44 11.43
N ALA A 66 -9.30 -2.68 11.72
CA ALA A 66 -9.80 -3.59 10.69
C ALA A 66 -11.04 -3.02 9.97
N GLY A 67 -11.22 -3.43 8.71
CA GLY A 67 -12.36 -3.02 7.89
C GLY A 67 -12.02 -2.04 6.75
N LEU A 68 -10.77 -1.57 6.63
CA LEU A 68 -10.32 -0.70 5.55
C LEU A 68 -9.05 -1.26 4.89
N THR A 69 -8.94 -1.12 3.57
CA THR A 69 -7.70 -1.35 2.81
C THR A 69 -7.38 -0.09 2.01
N LEU A 70 -6.18 0.45 2.20
CA LEU A 70 -5.64 1.53 1.37
C LEU A 70 -5.08 0.92 0.08
N VAL A 71 -5.39 1.52 -1.06
CA VAL A 71 -4.79 1.19 -2.36
C VAL A 71 -4.32 2.47 -3.03
N MET A 72 -3.02 2.55 -3.30
CA MET A 72 -2.40 3.59 -4.11
C MET A 72 -2.02 2.97 -5.45
N ILE A 73 -2.61 3.45 -6.54
CA ILE A 73 -2.48 2.85 -7.86
C ILE A 73 -2.12 3.91 -8.91
N ARG A 74 -1.16 3.59 -9.79
CA ARG A 74 -0.76 4.45 -10.89
C ARG A 74 -1.89 4.56 -11.91
N ARG A 75 -2.20 5.78 -12.36
CA ARG A 75 -3.30 6.04 -13.31
C ARG A 75 -3.21 5.20 -14.59
N THR A 76 -2.01 5.03 -15.14
CA THR A 76 -1.79 4.21 -16.35
C THR A 76 -2.18 2.74 -16.16
N LEU A 77 -2.22 2.23 -14.92
CA LEU A 77 -2.69 0.87 -14.62
C LEU A 77 -4.22 0.78 -14.51
N LEU A 78 -4.90 1.89 -14.21
CA LEU A 78 -6.36 1.95 -14.24
C LEU A 78 -6.89 1.82 -15.68
N ASP A 79 -6.14 2.35 -16.65
CA ASP A 79 -6.51 2.31 -18.07
C ASP A 79 -6.40 0.91 -18.69
N THR A 80 -5.75 -0.04 -18.00
CA THR A 80 -5.66 -1.45 -18.44
C THR A 80 -6.80 -2.32 -17.89
N ALA A 81 -7.81 -1.73 -17.24
CA ALA A 81 -8.91 -2.48 -16.64
C ALA A 81 -9.74 -3.19 -17.71
N VAL A 82 -9.99 -4.49 -17.53
CA VAL A 82 -10.85 -5.27 -18.42
C VAL A 82 -12.33 -5.06 -18.09
N ASP A 83 -13.17 -4.91 -19.12
CA ASP A 83 -14.61 -4.69 -18.96
C ASP A 83 -15.39 -5.96 -18.58
N SER A 84 -14.77 -7.13 -18.70
CA SER A 84 -15.38 -8.42 -18.37
C SER A 84 -15.53 -8.67 -16.87
N LEU A 85 -14.85 -7.90 -16.01
CA LEU A 85 -14.95 -8.03 -14.56
C LEU A 85 -16.19 -7.31 -14.02
N PRO A 86 -16.87 -7.86 -12.99
CA PRO A 86 -17.91 -7.13 -12.28
C PRO A 86 -17.42 -5.76 -11.80
N ALA A 87 -18.26 -4.73 -11.89
CA ALA A 87 -17.90 -3.35 -11.55
C ALA A 87 -17.27 -3.21 -10.15
N ILE A 88 -17.78 -3.96 -9.16
CA ILE A 88 -17.24 -3.97 -7.79
C ILE A 88 -15.78 -4.44 -7.69
N ASN A 89 -15.31 -5.25 -8.65
CA ASN A 89 -13.95 -5.78 -8.70
C ASN A 89 -13.00 -4.96 -9.59
N ARG A 90 -13.47 -3.84 -10.15
CA ARG A 90 -12.68 -2.99 -11.05
C ARG A 90 -12.17 -1.76 -10.30
N TYR A 91 -10.86 -1.58 -10.21
CA TYR A 91 -10.27 -0.39 -9.57
C TYR A 91 -10.73 0.93 -10.21
N ILE A 92 -10.90 0.97 -11.54
CA ILE A 92 -11.37 2.17 -12.24
C ILE A 92 -12.77 2.60 -11.79
N THR A 93 -13.65 1.66 -11.43
CA THR A 93 -14.98 1.96 -10.90
C THR A 93 -14.88 2.70 -9.57
N HIS A 94 -14.03 2.23 -8.66
CA HIS A 94 -13.79 2.88 -7.37
C HIS A 94 -13.09 4.23 -7.53
N ALA A 95 -12.08 4.32 -8.40
CA ALA A 95 -11.34 5.55 -8.66
C ALA A 95 -12.25 6.66 -9.23
N ASN A 96 -13.11 6.32 -10.19
CA ASN A 96 -14.06 7.27 -10.80
C ASN A 96 -15.14 7.74 -9.83
N ALA A 97 -15.51 6.90 -8.85
CA ALA A 97 -16.49 7.24 -7.82
C ALA A 97 -15.86 7.89 -6.57
N GLY A 98 -14.56 8.20 -6.57
CA GLY A 98 -13.87 8.72 -5.38
C GLY A 98 -13.95 7.78 -4.17
N SER A 99 -13.90 6.47 -4.42
CA SER A 99 -14.09 5.39 -3.43
C SER A 99 -15.49 5.32 -2.80
N LEU A 100 -16.50 5.93 -3.44
CA LEU A 100 -17.90 5.95 -3.00
C LEU A 100 -18.84 5.20 -3.96
N TYR A 101 -18.34 4.18 -4.66
CA TYR A 101 -19.15 3.37 -5.57
C TYR A 101 -20.29 2.63 -4.86
N ASN A 102 -20.03 2.16 -3.63
CA ASN A 102 -21.01 1.60 -2.71
C ASN A 102 -20.76 2.17 -1.29
N THR A 103 -21.54 1.72 -0.30
CA THR A 103 -21.39 2.15 1.10
C THR A 103 -19.98 1.82 1.61
N PRO A 104 -19.16 2.83 1.96
CA PRO A 104 -17.79 2.61 2.42
C PRO A 104 -17.76 2.26 3.92
N PRO A 105 -16.64 1.73 4.44
CA PRO A 105 -16.45 1.47 5.87
C PRO A 105 -16.19 2.78 6.64
N VAL A 106 -17.23 3.60 6.81
CA VAL A 106 -17.14 4.98 7.33
C VAL A 106 -16.37 5.08 8.65
N PHE A 107 -16.64 4.19 9.61
CA PHE A 107 -15.95 4.21 10.90
C PHE A 107 -14.45 3.92 10.76
N SER A 108 -14.06 2.92 9.96
CA SER A 108 -12.64 2.62 9.73
C SER A 108 -11.93 3.75 9.00
N ILE A 109 -12.60 4.42 8.06
CA ILE A 109 -12.06 5.62 7.39
C ILE A 109 -11.83 6.75 8.39
N PHE A 110 -12.81 7.04 9.24
CA PHE A 110 -12.71 8.10 10.24
C PHE A 110 -11.53 7.86 11.20
N VAL A 111 -11.41 6.65 11.77
CA VAL A 111 -10.31 6.34 12.68
C VAL A 111 -8.96 6.40 11.97
N THR A 112 -8.86 5.90 10.74
CA THR A 112 -7.62 6.04 9.95
C THR A 112 -7.25 7.50 9.70
N ASN A 113 -8.23 8.39 9.48
CA ASN A 113 -7.95 9.82 9.35
C ASN A 113 -7.33 10.41 10.62
N LEU A 114 -7.86 10.07 11.80
CA LEU A 114 -7.28 10.50 13.08
C LEU A 114 -5.84 9.97 13.29
N VAL A 115 -5.54 8.75 12.83
CA VAL A 115 -4.18 8.19 12.89
C VAL A 115 -3.22 8.96 11.97
N LEU A 116 -3.70 9.40 10.80
CA LEU A 116 -2.90 10.21 9.88
C LEU A 116 -2.62 11.61 10.45
N GLU A 117 -3.61 12.27 11.04
CA GLU A 117 -3.44 13.55 11.75
C GLU A 117 -2.40 13.42 12.87
N TRP A 118 -2.52 12.38 13.70
CA TRP A 118 -1.53 12.08 14.73
C TRP A 118 -0.13 11.85 14.15
N LEU A 119 -0.01 11.14 13.03
CA LEU A 119 1.27 10.89 12.37
C LEU A 119 1.94 12.19 11.94
N GLU A 120 1.18 13.15 11.41
CA GLU A 120 1.67 14.48 11.06
C GLU A 120 2.13 15.25 12.30
N GLU A 121 1.35 15.21 13.40
CA GLU A 121 1.72 15.83 14.69
C GLU A 121 3.02 15.25 15.28
N GLN A 122 3.32 13.97 15.01
CA GLN A 122 4.60 13.37 15.43
C GLN A 122 5.81 13.83 14.60
N GLY A 123 5.65 14.73 13.64
CA GLY A 123 6.71 15.17 12.72
C GLY A 123 6.79 14.36 11.43
N GLY A 124 5.73 13.63 11.09
CA GLY A 124 5.58 12.90 9.85
C GLY A 124 6.47 11.65 9.72
N LEU A 125 6.53 11.10 8.52
CA LEU A 125 7.16 9.80 8.25
C LEU A 125 8.65 9.73 8.63
N SER A 126 9.39 10.84 8.50
CA SER A 126 10.81 10.88 8.86
C SER A 126 11.03 10.71 10.36
N ALA A 127 10.21 11.38 11.18
CA ALA A 127 10.28 11.25 12.64
C ALA A 127 9.83 9.85 13.10
N ILE A 128 8.76 9.32 12.50
CA ILE A 128 8.30 7.95 12.75
C ILE A 128 9.38 6.92 12.38
N ALA A 129 10.06 7.09 11.24
CA ALA A 129 11.14 6.20 10.83
C ALA A 129 12.28 6.15 11.85
N GLU A 130 12.70 7.30 12.36
CA GLU A 130 13.78 7.39 13.34
C GLU A 130 13.38 6.76 14.68
N ARG A 131 12.15 7.04 15.14
CA ARG A 131 11.57 6.41 16.33
C ARG A 131 11.56 4.89 16.21
N ASN A 132 11.07 4.37 15.09
CA ASN A 132 10.98 2.93 14.83
C ASN A 132 12.36 2.27 14.79
N ARG A 133 13.36 2.91 14.16
CA ARG A 133 14.75 2.44 14.12
C ARG A 133 15.35 2.36 15.52
N THR A 134 15.15 3.40 16.34
CA THR A 134 15.64 3.44 17.72
C THR A 134 15.01 2.35 18.59
N GLN A 135 13.71 2.07 18.39
CA GLN A 135 13.04 0.99 19.11
C GLN A 135 13.57 -0.38 18.69
N ALA A 136 13.72 -0.63 17.39
CA ALA A 136 14.22 -1.89 16.87
C ALA A 136 15.68 -2.19 17.29
N SER A 137 16.53 -1.17 17.43
CA SER A 137 17.93 -1.36 17.83
C SER A 137 18.16 -1.66 19.32
N ARG A 138 17.11 -1.59 20.14
CA ARG A 138 17.17 -1.81 21.60
C ARG A 138 16.65 -3.19 22.02
N LEU A 139 16.12 -3.95 21.07
CA LEU A 139 15.57 -5.30 21.25
C LEU A 139 16.58 -6.33 20.72
#